data_AF-A0AA36F170-F1
#
_entry.id   AF-A0AA36F170-F1
#
_cell.length_a   1.000
_cell.length_b   1.000
_cell.length_c   1.000
_cell.angle_alpha   90.00
_cell.angle_beta   90.00
_cell.angle_gamma   90.00
#
_symmetry.space_group_name_H-M   'P 1'
#
loop_
_entity.id
_entity.type
_entity.pdbx_description
1 polymer ?
#
loop_
_entity_poly.entity_id
_entity_poly.type
_entity_poly.pdbx_seq_one_letter_code
_entity_poly.pdbx_strand_id
1 'polypeptide(L)'
;MQDYQAYIRTRNKATNACRKAKKKLEKMVATQAKKSPKSFWSYVKSKTKSKTGIADLKRSEGSKTTTDKEKADLLNTFFQSVFTVEKEGDLPDIPEYTYDTELTNLNIPVEQVHKQLTSLKIAKAPGPDGISPRILSDLSNVLALPITIVYRKINGYKQNPRRVENC
;
A
#
# COMPACT_ATOMS: atom_id res chain seq x y z
N MET A 1 3.90 -54.79 30.34
CA MET A 1 2.46 -54.40 30.19
C MET A 1 2.12 -53.07 30.87
N GLN A 2 2.62 -52.77 32.08
CA GLN A 2 2.39 -51.48 32.77
C GLN A 2 2.81 -50.24 31.96
N ASP A 3 4.00 -50.27 31.35
CA ASP A 3 4.57 -49.09 30.66
C ASP A 3 3.78 -48.68 29.42
N TYR A 4 3.25 -49.65 28.67
CA TYR A 4 2.39 -49.38 27.52
C TYR A 4 1.07 -48.70 27.92
N GLN A 5 0.48 -49.12 29.05
CA GLN A 5 -0.73 -48.49 29.60
C GLN A 5 -0.47 -47.09 30.15
N ALA A 6 0.72 -46.85 30.72
CA ALA A 6 1.15 -45.51 31.14
C ALA A 6 1.35 -44.58 29.92
N TYR A 7 2.01 -45.07 28.86
CA TYR A 7 2.19 -44.36 27.60
C TYR A 7 0.84 -43.93 26.98
N ILE A 8 -0.13 -44.85 26.85
CA ILE A 8 -1.45 -44.55 26.29
C ILE A 8 -2.16 -43.45 27.09
N ARG A 9 -2.13 -43.54 28.44
CA ARG A 9 -2.73 -42.52 29.31
C ARG A 9 -2.11 -41.15 29.08
N THR A 10 -0.79 -41.07 29.02
CA THR A 10 -0.07 -39.80 28.79
C THR A 10 -0.34 -39.25 27.37
N ARG A 11 -0.32 -40.11 26.34
CA ARG A 11 -0.66 -39.73 24.95
C ARG A 11 -2.08 -39.16 24.84
N ASN A 12 -3.06 -39.81 25.47
CA ASN A 12 -4.46 -39.38 25.44
C ASN A 12 -4.66 -38.07 26.20
N LYS A 13 -3.97 -37.89 27.35
CA LYS A 13 -3.94 -36.61 28.07
C LYS A 13 -3.39 -35.48 27.20
N ALA A 14 -2.25 -35.69 26.55
CA ALA A 14 -1.65 -34.70 25.65
C ALA A 14 -2.55 -34.37 24.46
N THR A 15 -3.15 -35.39 23.83
CA THR A 15 -4.06 -35.21 22.70
C THR A 15 -5.30 -34.42 23.12
N ASN A 16 -5.89 -34.72 24.28
CA ASN A 16 -7.02 -33.99 24.82
C ASN A 16 -6.67 -32.54 25.16
N ALA A 17 -5.49 -32.29 25.73
CA ALA A 17 -5.00 -30.93 25.99
C ALA A 17 -4.86 -30.14 24.68
N CYS A 18 -4.24 -30.71 23.64
CA CYS A 18 -4.11 -30.08 22.33
C CYS A 18 -5.48 -29.76 21.69
N ARG A 19 -6.43 -30.71 21.74
CA ARG A 19 -7.80 -30.50 21.22
C ARG A 19 -8.53 -29.38 21.98
N LYS A 20 -8.43 -29.35 23.31
CA LYS A 20 -9.01 -28.29 24.14
C LYS A 20 -8.41 -26.92 23.82
N ALA A 21 -7.08 -26.84 23.71
CA ALA A 21 -6.38 -25.60 23.36
C ALA A 21 -6.78 -25.09 21.98
N LYS A 22 -6.85 -25.97 20.97
CA LYS A 22 -7.31 -25.63 19.62
C LYS A 22 -8.74 -25.09 19.62
N LYS A 23 -9.67 -25.78 20.29
CA LYS A 23 -11.08 -25.34 20.38
C LYS A 23 -11.21 -23.98 21.07
N LYS A 24 -10.41 -23.74 22.12
CA LYS A 24 -10.38 -22.45 22.83
C LYS A 24 -9.90 -21.32 21.91
N LEU A 25 -8.83 -21.56 21.14
CA LEU A 25 -8.32 -20.60 20.16
C LEU A 25 -9.36 -20.29 19.08
N GLU A 26 -9.94 -21.32 18.45
CA GLU A 26 -10.95 -21.16 17.39
C GLU A 26 -12.17 -20.38 17.89
N LYS A 27 -12.65 -20.67 19.11
CA LYS A 27 -13.76 -19.93 19.73
C LYS A 27 -13.38 -18.46 19.93
N MET A 28 -12.19 -18.17 20.43
CA MET A 28 -11.71 -16.80 20.63
C MET A 28 -11.65 -16.02 19.31
N VAL A 29 -11.04 -16.62 18.28
CA VAL A 29 -10.92 -16.02 16.94
C VAL A 29 -12.31 -15.76 16.33
N ALA A 30 -13.24 -16.72 16.45
CA ALA A 30 -14.61 -16.55 15.95
C ALA A 30 -15.36 -15.42 16.67
N THR A 31 -15.27 -15.35 18.00
CA THR A 31 -15.94 -14.29 18.78
C THR A 31 -15.40 -12.90 18.46
N GLN A 32 -14.11 -12.79 18.14
CA GLN A 32 -13.46 -11.51 17.82
C GLN A 32 -13.48 -11.17 16.32
N ALA A 33 -14.04 -12.02 15.46
CA ALA A 33 -13.95 -11.85 14.01
C ALA A 33 -14.49 -10.48 13.53
N LYS A 34 -15.58 -9.97 14.13
CA LYS A 34 -16.14 -8.65 13.80
C LYS A 34 -15.29 -7.48 14.32
N LYS A 35 -14.70 -7.62 15.51
CA LYS A 35 -13.91 -6.55 16.17
C LYS A 35 -12.46 -6.51 15.69
N SER A 36 -11.89 -7.66 15.36
CA SER A 36 -10.52 -7.84 14.88
C SER A 36 -10.49 -8.79 13.67
N PRO A 37 -10.92 -8.33 12.48
CA PRO A 37 -10.89 -9.14 11.27
C PRO A 37 -9.49 -9.69 10.95
N LYS A 38 -8.43 -8.95 11.30
CA LYS A 38 -7.04 -9.39 11.10
C LYS A 38 -6.72 -10.72 11.79
N SER A 39 -7.18 -10.91 13.02
CA SER A 39 -6.92 -12.15 13.78
C SER A 39 -7.59 -13.37 13.12
N PHE A 40 -8.81 -13.18 12.63
CA PHE A 40 -9.55 -14.19 11.89
C PHE A 40 -8.85 -14.57 10.58
N TRP A 41 -8.52 -13.59 9.74
CA TRP A 41 -7.84 -13.85 8.47
C TRP A 41 -6.43 -14.42 8.65
N SER A 42 -5.73 -14.06 9.72
CA SER A 42 -4.45 -14.69 10.08
C SER A 42 -4.63 -16.18 10.41
N TYR A 43 -5.65 -16.52 11.21
CA TYR A 43 -5.98 -17.92 11.50
C TYR A 43 -6.35 -18.71 10.24
N VAL A 44 -7.22 -18.16 9.38
CA VAL A 44 -7.60 -18.79 8.10
C VAL A 44 -6.37 -19.03 7.24
N LYS A 45 -5.50 -18.03 7.07
CA LYS A 45 -4.25 -18.16 6.31
C LYS A 45 -3.33 -19.25 6.88
N SER A 46 -3.28 -19.43 8.19
CA SER A 46 -2.50 -20.52 8.82
C SER A 46 -3.05 -21.92 8.54
N LYS A 47 -4.32 -22.03 8.12
CA LYS A 47 -5.00 -23.30 7.80
C LYS A 47 -5.12 -23.56 6.32
N THR A 48 -4.99 -22.54 5.47
CA THR A 48 -5.02 -22.71 4.01
C THR A 48 -3.61 -22.88 3.45
N LYS A 49 -3.44 -23.76 2.47
CA LYS A 49 -2.18 -23.93 1.70
C LYS A 49 -2.09 -22.95 0.53
N SER A 50 -2.71 -21.79 0.63
CA SER A 50 -2.68 -20.81 -0.45
C SER A 50 -1.23 -20.35 -0.64
N LYS A 51 -0.62 -20.67 -1.78
CA LYS A 51 0.65 -20.06 -2.19
C LYS A 51 0.40 -18.56 -2.27
N THR A 52 0.98 -17.79 -1.35
CA THR A 52 0.98 -16.34 -1.44
C THR A 52 1.90 -15.95 -2.57
N GLY A 53 1.38 -15.37 -3.65
CA GLY A 53 2.17 -14.91 -4.79
C GLY A 53 1.47 -15.14 -6.12
N ILE A 54 2.06 -14.58 -7.18
CA ILE A 54 1.62 -14.79 -8.56
C ILE A 54 2.12 -16.18 -8.99
N ALA A 55 1.24 -16.99 -9.56
CA ALA A 55 1.63 -18.30 -10.11
C ALA A 55 2.62 -18.11 -11.26
N ASP A 56 3.41 -19.14 -11.56
CA ASP A 56 4.39 -19.09 -12.65
C ASP A 56 3.69 -18.82 -13.98
N LEU A 57 3.98 -17.65 -14.54
CA LEU A 57 3.44 -17.17 -15.80
C LEU A 57 4.20 -17.80 -16.96
N LYS A 58 3.49 -18.09 -18.06
CA LYS A 58 4.06 -18.62 -19.29
C LYS A 58 4.55 -17.47 -20.18
N ARG A 59 5.80 -17.55 -20.64
CA ARG A 59 6.37 -16.63 -21.64
C ARG A 59 5.90 -16.99 -23.04
N SER A 60 6.03 -16.07 -23.99
CA SER A 60 5.75 -16.29 -25.41
C SER A 60 6.53 -17.48 -25.99
N GLU A 61 7.78 -17.65 -25.55
CA GLU A 61 8.69 -18.75 -25.94
C GLU A 61 8.32 -20.11 -25.32
N GLY A 62 7.28 -20.16 -24.47
CA GLY A 62 6.80 -21.39 -23.85
C GLY A 62 7.42 -21.75 -22.50
N SER A 63 8.50 -21.08 -22.09
CA SER A 63 9.11 -21.22 -20.75
C SER A 63 8.24 -20.58 -19.66
N LYS A 64 8.50 -20.91 -18.39
CA LYS A 64 7.77 -20.38 -17.22
C LYS A 64 8.66 -19.47 -16.38
N THR A 65 8.07 -18.41 -15.84
CA THR A 65 8.72 -17.56 -14.83
C THR A 65 8.90 -18.33 -13.52
N THR A 66 10.00 -18.10 -12.83
CA THR A 66 10.33 -18.80 -11.56
C THR A 66 10.51 -17.82 -10.40
N THR A 67 11.02 -16.63 -10.69
CA THR A 67 11.25 -15.58 -9.68
C THR A 67 10.18 -14.49 -9.71
N ASP A 68 10.00 -13.79 -8.60
CA ASP A 68 9.04 -12.68 -8.51
C ASP A 68 9.40 -11.51 -9.44
N LYS A 69 10.71 -11.27 -9.65
CA LYS A 69 11.19 -10.26 -10.60
C LYS A 69 10.75 -10.59 -12.03
N GLU A 70 10.99 -11.83 -12.46
CA GLU A 70 10.58 -12.27 -13.81
C GLU A 70 9.06 -12.16 -14.02
N LYS A 71 8.26 -12.47 -12.99
CA LYS A 71 6.80 -12.32 -13.03
C LYS A 71 6.41 -10.85 -13.18
N ALA A 72 7.01 -9.97 -12.40
CA ALA A 72 6.76 -8.53 -12.46
C ALA A 72 7.15 -7.95 -13.83
N ASP A 73 8.32 -8.30 -14.36
CA ASP A 73 8.82 -7.81 -15.65
C ASP A 73 7.93 -8.30 -16.80
N LEU A 74 7.49 -9.56 -16.78
CA LEU A 74 6.59 -10.11 -17.80
C LEU A 74 5.22 -9.42 -17.77
N LEU A 75 4.66 -9.19 -16.58
CA LEU A 75 3.41 -8.45 -16.44
C LEU A 75 3.54 -7.00 -16.89
N ASN A 76 4.63 -6.34 -16.53
CA ASN A 76 4.92 -4.97 -16.96
C ASN A 76 4.98 -4.88 -18.50
N THR A 77 5.69 -5.81 -19.13
CA THR A 77 5.78 -5.90 -20.60
C THR A 77 4.39 -6.11 -21.23
N PHE A 78 3.58 -7.01 -20.66
CA PHE A 78 2.21 -7.24 -21.12
C PHE A 78 1.34 -5.99 -20.98
N PHE A 79 1.37 -5.32 -19.83
CA PHE A 79 0.61 -4.09 -19.62
C PHE A 79 1.05 -2.98 -20.59
N GLN A 80 2.36 -2.82 -20.81
CA GLN A 80 2.89 -1.92 -21.84
C GLN A 80 2.32 -2.21 -23.23
N SER A 81 2.20 -3.49 -23.60
CA SER A 81 1.70 -3.88 -24.93
C SER A 81 0.23 -3.53 -25.19
N VAL A 82 -0.59 -3.39 -24.14
CA VAL A 82 -2.00 -3.02 -24.26
C VAL A 82 -2.26 -1.53 -24.08
N PHE A 83 -1.23 -0.75 -23.70
CA PHE A 83 -1.33 0.69 -23.68
C PHE A 83 -1.24 1.25 -25.10
N THR A 84 -1.93 2.37 -25.32
CA THR A 84 -1.78 3.16 -26.54
C THR A 84 -0.40 3.78 -26.57
N VAL A 85 0.36 3.49 -27.63
CA VAL A 85 1.61 4.20 -27.93
C VAL A 85 1.23 5.52 -28.58
N GLU A 86 1.30 6.60 -27.81
CA GLU A 86 1.14 7.95 -28.36
C GLU A 86 2.32 8.24 -29.30
N LYS A 87 2.03 8.87 -30.45
CA LYS A 87 3.09 9.31 -31.36
C LYS A 87 3.81 10.49 -30.73
N GLU A 88 5.14 10.49 -30.79
CA GLU A 88 5.94 11.67 -30.44
C GLU A 88 5.46 12.87 -31.27
N GLY A 89 4.95 13.90 -30.59
CA GLY A 89 4.54 15.17 -31.22
C GLY A 89 3.03 15.42 -31.33
N ASP A 90 2.16 14.42 -31.19
CA ASP A 90 0.70 14.59 -31.24
C ASP A 90 0.12 14.93 -29.85
N LEU A 91 0.65 15.96 -29.20
CA LEU A 91 -0.10 16.58 -28.11
C LEU A 91 -1.33 17.24 -28.75
N PRO A 92 -2.56 16.94 -28.29
CA PRO A 92 -3.72 17.66 -28.78
C PRO A 92 -3.52 19.15 -28.51
N ASP A 93 -3.95 20.00 -29.44
CA ASP A 93 -3.99 21.44 -29.22
C ASP A 93 -4.77 21.68 -27.92
N ILE A 94 -4.05 22.13 -26.90
CA ILE A 94 -4.65 22.45 -25.61
C ILE A 94 -5.55 23.65 -25.88
N PRO A 95 -6.87 23.53 -25.75
CA PRO A 95 -7.75 24.64 -26.02
C PRO A 95 -7.38 25.80 -25.11
N GLU A 96 -7.34 27.00 -25.68
CA GLU A 96 -7.05 28.21 -24.93
C GLU A 96 -8.23 28.48 -23.99
N TYR A 97 -8.05 28.17 -22.71
CA TYR A 97 -9.04 28.46 -21.69
C TYR A 97 -8.85 29.89 -21.21
N THR A 98 -9.79 30.77 -21.55
CA THR A 98 -9.93 32.06 -20.87
C THR A 98 -10.63 31.82 -19.54
N TYR A 99 -9.93 32.09 -18.44
CA TYR A 99 -10.51 32.06 -17.12
C TYR A 99 -10.92 33.48 -16.72
N ASP A 100 -12.17 33.67 -16.27
CA ASP A 100 -12.65 34.97 -15.78
C ASP A 100 -11.93 35.42 -14.51
N THR A 101 -11.30 34.49 -13.79
CA THR A 101 -10.63 34.77 -12.52
C THR A 101 -9.37 33.92 -12.39
N GLU A 102 -8.25 34.58 -12.18
CA GLU A 102 -7.01 33.91 -11.84
C GLU A 102 -7.02 33.47 -10.37
N LEU A 103 -6.57 32.25 -10.11
CA LEU A 103 -6.31 31.77 -8.75
C LEU A 103 -5.00 32.42 -8.24
N THR A 104 -5.10 33.66 -7.80
CA THR A 104 -3.97 34.45 -7.29
C THR A 104 -3.57 34.05 -5.87
N ASN A 105 -4.55 33.74 -5.02
CA ASN A 105 -4.33 33.48 -3.60
C ASN A 105 -4.90 32.13 -3.17
N LEU A 106 -4.05 31.10 -3.16
CA LEU A 106 -4.40 29.81 -2.59
C LEU A 106 -4.24 29.83 -1.07
N ASN A 107 -5.35 30.02 -0.35
CA ASN A 107 -5.35 29.98 1.11
C ASN A 107 -5.28 28.53 1.62
N ILE A 108 -4.07 28.07 1.94
CA ILE A 108 -3.84 26.80 2.63
C ILE A 108 -3.58 27.09 4.12
N PRO A 109 -4.56 26.91 5.01
CA PRO A 109 -4.35 27.09 6.45
C PRO A 109 -3.50 25.94 7.02
N VAL A 110 -2.67 26.27 8.01
CA VAL A 110 -1.71 25.33 8.61
C VAL A 110 -2.46 24.19 9.33
N GLU A 111 -3.62 24.47 9.91
CA GLU A 111 -4.44 23.48 10.61
C GLU A 111 -4.93 22.38 9.66
N GLN A 112 -5.22 22.71 8.40
CA GLN A 112 -5.64 21.71 7.39
C GLN A 112 -4.47 20.81 7.00
N VAL A 113 -3.27 21.37 6.84
CA VAL A 113 -2.06 20.57 6.57
C VAL A 113 -1.76 19.66 7.75
N HIS A 114 -1.80 20.19 8.97
CA HIS A 114 -1.62 19.42 10.19
C HIS A 114 -2.63 18.26 10.29
N LYS A 115 -3.92 18.56 10.09
CA LYS A 115 -4.99 17.55 10.06
C LYS A 115 -4.71 16.47 9.03
N GLN A 116 -4.26 16.85 7.83
CA GLN A 116 -3.96 15.89 6.78
C GLN A 116 -2.79 14.97 7.17
N LEU A 117 -1.71 15.52 7.74
CA LEU A 117 -0.55 14.76 8.22
C LEU A 117 -0.93 13.77 9.35
N THR A 118 -1.76 14.20 10.31
CA THR A 118 -2.22 13.32 11.39
C THR A 118 -3.15 12.21 10.90
N SER A 119 -3.91 12.45 9.83
CA SER A 119 -4.82 11.45 9.25
C SER A 119 -4.14 10.34 8.43
N LEU A 120 -2.82 10.46 8.21
CA LEU A 120 -2.06 9.50 7.41
C LEU A 120 -2.11 8.10 8.03
N LYS A 121 -2.24 7.10 7.15
CA LYS A 121 -2.18 5.69 7.55
C LYS A 121 -0.72 5.31 7.82
N ILE A 122 -0.29 5.40 9.07
CA ILE A 122 1.11 5.19 9.52
C ILE A 122 1.75 3.86 9.09
N ALA A 123 0.94 2.82 8.80
CA ALA A 123 1.42 1.49 8.40
C ALA A 123 1.56 1.31 6.87
N LYS A 124 1.38 2.38 6.09
CA LYS A 124 1.58 2.34 4.64
C LYS A 124 3.07 2.40 4.27
N ALA A 125 3.38 1.86 3.11
CA ALA A 125 4.72 1.90 2.55
C ALA A 125 5.13 3.36 2.27
N PRO A 126 6.44 3.70 2.40
CA PRO A 126 6.96 4.99 1.98
C PRO A 126 6.78 5.20 0.47
N GLY A 127 6.74 6.47 0.07
CA GLY A 127 6.72 6.87 -1.33
C GLY A 127 8.09 6.70 -1.99
N PRO A 128 8.24 7.17 -3.25
CA PRO A 128 9.53 7.20 -3.94
C PRO A 128 10.57 8.09 -3.26
N ASP A 129 10.13 8.99 -2.37
CA ASP A 129 10.97 9.81 -1.50
C ASP A 129 11.55 9.04 -0.30
N GLY A 130 11.11 7.80 -0.06
CA GLY A 130 11.55 6.97 1.06
C GLY A 130 11.01 7.40 2.43
N ILE A 131 10.15 8.41 2.51
CA ILE A 131 9.66 8.94 3.77
C ILE A 131 8.45 8.14 4.25
N SER A 132 8.55 7.56 5.44
CA SER A 132 7.42 6.82 6.03
C SER A 132 6.30 7.77 6.44
N PRO A 133 5.02 7.41 6.17
CA PRO A 133 3.86 8.15 6.69
C PRO A 133 3.85 8.27 8.21
N ARG A 134 4.51 7.36 8.93
CA ARG A 134 4.66 7.44 10.38
C ARG A 134 5.45 8.68 10.81
N ILE A 135 6.56 8.98 10.14
CA ILE A 135 7.38 10.16 10.46
C ILE A 135 6.59 11.43 10.22
N LEU A 136 5.86 11.50 9.10
CA LEU A 136 5.04 12.65 8.74
C LEU A 136 3.88 12.89 9.73
N SER A 137 3.27 11.80 10.22
CA SER A 137 2.20 11.85 11.21
C SER A 137 2.72 12.23 12.60
N ASP A 138 3.82 11.61 13.05
CA ASP A 138 4.41 11.85 14.37
C ASP A 138 5.00 13.27 14.48
N LEU A 139 5.58 13.81 13.39
CA LEU A 139 6.16 15.16 13.32
C LEU A 139 5.19 16.22 12.76
N SER A 140 3.90 15.92 12.67
CA SER A 140 2.91 16.80 12.03
C SER A 140 2.93 18.23 12.58
N ASN A 141 3.06 18.38 13.90
CA ASN A 141 3.09 19.68 14.59
C ASN A 141 4.23 20.59 14.10
N VAL A 142 5.39 20.00 13.79
CA VAL A 142 6.57 20.74 13.35
C VAL A 142 6.56 20.92 11.83
N LEU A 143 6.10 19.90 11.10
CA LEU A 143 6.14 19.89 9.63
C LEU A 143 5.00 20.67 8.97
N ALA A 144 3.86 20.88 9.65
CA ALA A 144 2.72 21.55 9.05
C ALA A 144 3.06 22.95 8.51
N LEU A 145 3.75 23.78 9.29
CA LEU A 145 4.15 25.13 8.89
C LEU A 145 5.10 25.16 7.68
N PRO A 146 6.26 24.48 7.69
CA PRO A 146 7.17 24.51 6.55
C PRO A 146 6.53 23.94 5.29
N ILE A 147 5.71 22.90 5.40
CA ILE A 147 4.96 22.35 4.26
C ILE A 147 3.98 23.40 3.71
N THR A 148 3.21 24.08 4.56
CA THR A 148 2.32 25.16 4.13
C THR A 148 3.08 26.27 3.39
N ILE A 149 4.25 26.67 3.88
CA ILE A 149 5.08 27.70 3.23
C ILE A 149 5.52 27.24 1.83
N VAL A 150 5.98 25.99 1.69
CA VAL A 150 6.39 25.42 0.41
C VAL A 150 5.24 25.43 -0.59
N TYR A 151 4.06 24.95 -0.20
CA TYR A 151 2.88 24.94 -1.08
C TYR A 151 2.45 26.35 -1.50
N ARG A 152 2.47 27.33 -0.58
CA ARG A 152 2.14 28.72 -0.93
C ARG A 152 3.16 29.32 -1.91
N LYS A 153 4.46 29.04 -1.72
CA LYS A 153 5.52 29.51 -2.62
C LYS A 153 5.43 28.90 -4.01
N ILE A 154 5.28 27.57 -4.12
CA ILE A 154 5.17 26.88 -5.43
C ILE A 154 4.04 27.46 -6.27
N ASN A 155 2.90 27.76 -5.66
CA ASN A 155 1.79 28.38 -6.38
C ASN A 155 2.08 29.82 -6.82
N GLY A 156 2.87 30.57 -6.03
CA GLY A 156 3.36 31.90 -6.43
C GLY A 156 4.36 31.90 -7.58
N TYR A 157 5.08 30.80 -7.85
CA TYR A 157 6.05 30.74 -8.96
C TYR A 157 5.42 30.69 -10.36
N LYS A 158 4.13 30.32 -10.49
CA LYS A 158 3.42 30.34 -11.78
C LYS A 158 3.11 31.75 -12.31
N GLN A 159 3.27 32.78 -11.48
CA GLN A 159 3.07 34.19 -11.83
C GLN A 159 4.28 34.82 -12.52
N ASN A 160 5.35 34.07 -12.83
CA ASN A 160 6.45 34.59 -13.65
C ASN A 160 6.28 34.10 -15.10
N PRO A 161 5.77 34.92 -16.03
CA PRO A 161 5.71 34.56 -17.44
C PRO A 161 7.12 34.21 -17.88
N ARG A 162 7.28 33.05 -18.50
CA ARG A 162 8.55 32.62 -19.10
C ARG A 162 9.04 33.79 -19.95
N ARG A 163 10.16 34.39 -19.56
CA ARG A 163 10.88 35.37 -20.37
C ARG A 163 11.20 34.68 -21.69
N VAL A 164 10.38 34.93 -22.70
CA VAL A 164 10.74 34.68 -24.10
C VAL A 164 11.85 35.68 -24.41
N GLU A 165 13.08 35.30 -24.12
CA GLU A 165 14.22 35.95 -24.76
C GLU A 165 14.24 35.47 -26.21
N ASN A 166 13.98 36.41 -27.11
CA ASN A 166 14.12 36.22 -28.54
C ASN A 166 15.56 35.78 -28.87
N CYS A 167 15.69 34.69 -29.61
CA CYS A 167 16.80 34.41 -30.52
C CYS A 167 16.20 34.00 -31.86
#